data_AF-A0A3E0PE44-F1
#
_entry.id   AF-A0A3E0PE44-F1
#
_cell.length_a   1.000
_cell.length_b   1.000
_cell.length_c   1.000
_cell.angle_alpha   90.00
_cell.angle_beta   90.00
_cell.angle_gamma   90.00
#
_symmetry.space_group_name_H-M   'P 1'
#
loop_
_entity.id
_entity.type
_entity.pdbx_description
1 polymer ?
#
loop_
_entity_poly.entity_id
_entity_poly.type
_entity_poly.pdbx_seq_one_letter_code
_entity_poly.pdbx_strand_id
1 'polypeptide(L)'
;MSIVLSNDSDNYTHQIWAQQQAASCAVASIWMARGQAFQMSFAEEEWALAWRIYGQVVQGMVWLPEPSAPVCFDPRAHQNNQNTFGNMFSVAGTFMNQVSQALRNEGLKTTTTTFSPGSTVNKSKLGTTTPAIILLGWYSGGTRRGGHFIVASKVSGSGNVVYLDPWGGVLRELSVGPNYQSTGRFEQICYIST
;
A
#
# COMPACT_ATOMS: atom_id res chain seq x y z
N MET A 1 -5.20 2.72 13.24
CA MET A 1 -4.81 3.19 11.89
C MET A 1 -4.77 4.71 11.89
N SER A 2 -3.83 5.33 11.19
CA SER A 2 -3.78 6.79 11.00
C SER A 2 -3.50 7.11 9.54
N ILE A 3 -4.31 8.00 8.97
CA ILE A 3 -4.08 8.57 7.64
C ILE A 3 -3.38 9.92 7.80
N VAL A 4 -2.23 10.07 7.16
CA VAL A 4 -1.49 11.32 7.07
C VAL A 4 -1.81 11.97 5.73
N LEU A 5 -2.09 13.28 5.76
CA LEU A 5 -2.22 14.08 4.56
C LEU A 5 -0.91 14.81 4.31
N SER A 6 -0.38 14.70 3.09
CA SER A 6 0.86 15.37 2.71
C SER A 6 0.79 15.86 1.27
N ASN A 7 1.38 17.02 0.99
CA ASN A 7 1.42 17.60 -0.34
C ASN A 7 2.74 17.25 -1.03
N ASP A 8 2.67 16.93 -2.32
CA ASP A 8 3.85 16.93 -3.19
C ASP A 8 4.20 18.35 -3.66
N SER A 9 5.30 18.48 -4.40
CA SER A 9 5.83 19.73 -4.95
C SER A 9 4.92 20.40 -5.98
N ASP A 10 3.93 19.67 -6.53
CA ASP A 10 2.89 20.22 -7.40
C ASP A 10 1.63 20.62 -6.63
N ASN A 11 1.67 20.58 -5.29
CA ASN A 11 0.54 20.79 -4.40
C ASN A 11 -0.60 19.76 -4.55
N TYR A 12 -0.33 18.56 -5.05
CA TYR A 12 -1.29 17.45 -4.94
C TYR A 12 -1.26 16.89 -3.53
N THR A 13 -2.43 16.83 -2.88
CA THR A 13 -2.58 16.20 -1.57
C THR A 13 -2.71 14.68 -1.72
N HIS A 14 -1.85 13.96 -1.01
CA HIS A 14 -1.83 12.50 -0.94
C HIS A 14 -2.35 12.04 0.41
N GLN A 15 -3.13 10.96 0.41
CA GLN A 15 -3.54 10.25 1.61
C GLN A 15 -2.59 9.08 1.86
N ILE A 16 -1.92 9.07 3.00
CA ILE A 16 -0.88 8.11 3.31
C ILE A 16 -1.28 7.32 4.55
N TRP A 17 -1.51 6.01 4.38
CA TRP A 17 -1.75 5.14 5.53
C TRP A 17 -0.44 4.92 6.28
N ALA A 18 -0.30 5.50 7.48
CA ALA A 18 0.80 5.23 8.39
C ALA A 18 0.58 3.88 9.10
N GLN A 19 1.38 2.87 8.74
CA GLN A 19 1.25 1.52 9.27
C GLN A 19 1.56 1.49 10.77
N GLN A 20 0.78 0.72 11.52
CA GLN A 20 0.99 0.51 12.97
C GLN A 20 1.48 -0.92 13.26
N GLN A 21 1.33 -1.85 12.31
CA GLN A 21 1.88 -3.20 12.38
C GLN A 21 3.01 -3.36 11.37
N ALA A 22 4.11 -4.00 11.79
CA ALA A 22 5.32 -4.16 10.97
C ALA A 22 5.05 -4.86 9.63
N ALA A 23 4.17 -5.87 9.60
CA ALA A 23 3.84 -6.66 8.41
C ALA A 23 2.61 -6.16 7.63
N SER A 24 2.10 -4.95 7.92
CA SER A 24 0.91 -4.37 7.25
C SER A 24 1.23 -3.45 6.06
N CYS A 25 2.50 -3.26 5.71
CA CYS A 25 2.95 -2.36 4.63
C CYS A 25 2.26 -2.62 3.28
N ALA A 26 2.00 -3.88 2.94
CA ALA A 26 1.35 -4.24 1.70
C ALA A 26 -0.14 -3.88 1.68
N VAL A 27 -0.85 -4.04 2.81
CA VAL A 27 -2.26 -3.63 2.92
C VAL A 27 -2.38 -2.13 2.76
N ALA A 28 -1.54 -1.39 3.47
CA ALA A 28 -1.46 0.07 3.36
C ALA A 28 -1.15 0.51 1.92
N SER A 29 -0.19 -0.16 1.26
CA SER A 29 0.18 0.13 -0.14
C SER A 29 -0.94 -0.19 -1.13
N ILE A 30 -1.65 -1.31 -0.97
CA ILE A 30 -2.82 -1.66 -1.77
C ILE A 30 -3.91 -0.61 -1.59
N TRP A 31 -4.20 -0.21 -0.35
CA TRP A 31 -5.21 0.80 -0.04
C TRP A 31 -4.89 2.14 -0.75
N MET A 32 -3.66 2.64 -0.62
CA MET A 32 -3.24 3.90 -1.26
C MET A 32 -3.28 3.80 -2.78
N ALA A 33 -2.71 2.74 -3.36
CA ALA A 33 -2.66 2.58 -4.81
C ALA A 33 -4.04 2.37 -5.44
N ARG A 34 -4.92 1.61 -4.78
CA ARG A 34 -6.32 1.43 -5.19
C ARG A 34 -7.08 2.75 -5.13
N GLY A 35 -6.96 3.50 -4.03
CA GLY A 35 -7.61 4.80 -3.88
C GLY A 35 -7.20 5.77 -4.98
N GLN A 36 -5.90 5.82 -5.28
CA GLN A 36 -5.42 6.62 -6.40
C GLN A 36 -5.94 6.10 -7.76
N ALA A 37 -5.86 4.80 -8.04
CA ALA A 37 -6.24 4.25 -9.34
C ALA A 37 -7.71 4.52 -9.69
N PHE A 38 -8.58 4.45 -8.69
CA PHE A 38 -10.02 4.75 -8.85
C PHE A 38 -10.37 6.22 -8.60
N GLN A 39 -9.40 7.11 -8.33
CA GLN A 39 -9.62 8.50 -7.93
C GLN A 39 -10.60 8.63 -6.76
N MET A 40 -10.51 7.70 -5.81
CA MET A 40 -11.33 7.69 -4.62
C MET A 40 -10.67 8.55 -3.55
N SER A 41 -11.33 9.63 -3.16
CA SER A 41 -11.05 10.30 -1.89
C SER A 41 -11.70 9.48 -0.79
N PHE A 42 -10.92 8.70 -0.04
CA PHE A 42 -11.46 8.03 1.14
C PHE A 42 -11.53 9.04 2.29
N ALA A 43 -12.62 9.81 2.30
CA ALA A 43 -13.26 10.28 3.51
C ALA A 43 -14.61 9.57 3.68
N GLU A 44 -14.71 8.29 3.33
CA GLU A 44 -15.85 7.47 3.73
C GLU A 44 -15.42 6.59 4.89
N GLU A 45 -16.03 6.81 6.06
CA GLU A 45 -15.98 5.80 7.11
C GLU A 45 -16.68 4.52 6.61
N GLU A 46 -16.10 3.37 6.90
CA GLU A 46 -16.49 2.04 6.42
C GLU A 46 -18.01 1.76 6.57
N TRP A 47 -18.64 2.29 7.62
CA TRP A 47 -20.07 2.14 7.89
C TRP A 47 -20.99 3.01 7.04
N ALA A 48 -20.54 4.16 6.55
CA ALA A 48 -21.31 5.01 5.63
C ALA A 48 -21.44 4.35 4.25
N LEU A 49 -20.42 3.60 3.81
CA LEU A 49 -20.44 2.81 2.59
C LEU A 49 -21.36 1.58 2.72
N ALA A 50 -21.28 0.85 3.84
CA ALA A 50 -22.14 -0.30 4.12
C ALA A 50 -23.63 0.08 4.25
N TRP A 51 -23.94 1.19 4.93
CA TRP A 51 -25.31 1.70 5.06
C TRP A 51 -25.90 2.17 3.73
N ARG A 52 -25.10 2.83 2.87
CA ARG A 52 -25.55 3.27 1.54
C ARG A 52 -25.92 2.10 0.62
N ILE A 53 -25.25 0.96 0.75
CA ILE A 53 -25.48 -0.22 -0.09
C ILE A 53 -26.66 -1.07 0.42
N TYR A 54 -26.84 -1.19 1.75
CA TYR A 54 -27.79 -2.16 2.35
C TYR A 54 -28.91 -1.55 3.21
N GLY A 55 -28.88 -0.25 3.50
CA GLY A 55 -29.85 0.41 4.40
C GLY A 55 -31.31 0.35 3.92
N GLN A 56 -31.55 0.17 2.62
CA GLN A 56 -32.90 0.00 2.05
C GLN A 56 -33.43 -1.44 2.16
N VAL A 57 -32.59 -2.42 2.48
CA VAL A 57 -32.95 -3.85 2.54
C VAL A 57 -33.27 -4.29 3.97
N VAL A 58 -32.83 -3.53 4.98
CA VAL A 58 -32.98 -3.89 6.40
C VAL A 58 -34.07 -3.05 7.05
N GLN A 59 -35.33 -3.43 6.84
CA GLN A 59 -36.43 -2.96 7.70
C GLN A 59 -36.49 -3.81 8.97
N GLY A 60 -36.34 -3.19 10.14
CA GLY A 60 -36.83 -3.75 11.42
C GLY A 60 -35.84 -4.33 12.42
N MET A 61 -34.52 -4.15 12.29
CA MET A 61 -33.58 -4.57 13.35
C MET A 61 -33.16 -3.44 14.28
N VAL A 62 -33.22 -3.74 15.58
CA VAL A 62 -32.85 -2.86 16.70
C VAL A 62 -31.35 -2.59 16.69
N TRP A 63 -31.06 -1.31 16.88
CA TRP A 63 -29.76 -0.65 16.86
C TRP A 63 -28.76 -1.27 17.87
N LEU A 64 -27.68 -1.86 17.36
CA LEU A 64 -26.44 -2.08 18.12
C LEU A 64 -25.25 -1.74 17.21
N PRO A 65 -24.50 -0.65 17.47
CA PRO A 65 -23.30 -0.37 16.70
C PRO A 65 -22.20 -1.41 17.02
N GLU A 66 -21.68 -2.07 15.99
CA GLU A 66 -20.48 -2.89 16.11
C GLU A 66 -19.23 -2.01 16.32
N PRO A 67 -18.26 -2.46 17.12
CA PRO A 67 -17.09 -1.66 17.46
C PRO A 67 -16.19 -1.44 16.23
N SER A 68 -15.56 -0.26 16.17
CA SER A 68 -14.64 0.14 15.10
C SER A 68 -13.38 -0.74 15.03
N ALA A 69 -12.93 -1.13 13.83
CA ALA A 69 -11.59 -1.70 13.62
C ALA A 69 -10.52 -0.68 14.08
N PRO A 70 -9.56 -1.07 14.95
CA PRO A 70 -8.45 -1.92 14.50
C PRO A 70 -7.95 -2.91 15.58
N VAL A 71 -7.80 -4.19 15.23
CA VAL A 71 -7.02 -5.13 16.05
C VAL A 71 -5.56 -5.01 15.63
N CYS A 72 -4.75 -4.31 16.43
CA CYS A 72 -3.31 -4.56 16.40
C CYS A 72 -3.09 -6.02 16.83
N PHE A 73 -2.59 -6.87 15.94
CA PHE A 73 -2.19 -8.22 16.32
C PHE A 73 -0.95 -8.16 17.20
N ASP A 74 -0.93 -8.89 18.31
CA ASP A 74 0.30 -9.14 19.06
C ASP A 74 1.16 -10.13 18.26
N PRO A 75 2.31 -9.73 17.68
CA PRO A 75 3.13 -10.62 16.87
C PRO A 75 3.61 -11.87 17.65
N ARG A 76 3.67 -11.81 18.99
CA ARG A 76 4.09 -12.94 19.83
C ARG A 76 3.05 -14.05 19.88
N ALA A 77 1.79 -13.75 19.57
CA ALA A 77 0.70 -14.72 19.51
C ALA A 77 0.65 -15.48 18.17
N HIS A 78 1.59 -15.22 17.25
CA HIS A 78 1.53 -15.70 15.88
C HIS A 78 2.80 -16.42 15.44
N GLN A 79 2.63 -17.35 14.51
CA GLN A 79 3.74 -18.10 13.92
C GLN A 79 4.31 -17.36 12.71
N ASN A 80 5.61 -17.53 12.45
CA ASN A 80 6.25 -16.99 11.25
C ASN A 80 5.97 -17.85 10.00
N ASN A 81 4.71 -17.87 9.55
CA ASN A 81 4.25 -18.52 8.32
C ASN A 81 3.04 -17.78 7.73
N GLN A 82 2.56 -18.18 6.55
CA GLN A 82 1.37 -17.57 5.91
C GLN A 82 0.11 -18.45 6.04
N ASN A 83 0.06 -19.38 7.01
CA ASN A 83 -1.06 -20.33 7.14
C ASN A 83 -2.37 -19.67 7.58
N THR A 84 -2.30 -18.50 8.22
CA THR A 84 -3.47 -17.74 8.66
C THR A 84 -3.28 -16.26 8.35
N PHE A 85 -4.39 -15.53 8.24
CA PHE A 85 -4.39 -14.07 8.09
C PHE A 85 -3.60 -13.39 9.23
N GLY A 86 -3.82 -13.84 10.46
CA GLY A 86 -3.11 -13.34 11.64
C GLY A 86 -1.60 -13.54 11.52
N ASN A 87 -1.13 -14.72 11.14
CA ASN A 87 0.31 -14.99 10.97
C ASN A 87 0.93 -14.16 9.83
N MET A 88 0.19 -14.01 8.73
CA MET A 88 0.61 -13.24 7.56
C MET A 88 0.81 -11.75 7.90
N PHE A 89 -0.16 -11.11 8.56
CA PHE A 89 -0.12 -9.66 8.77
C PHE A 89 0.49 -9.22 10.11
N SER A 90 0.72 -10.14 11.04
CA SER A 90 1.44 -9.85 12.29
C SER A 90 2.94 -10.14 12.22
N VAL A 91 3.38 -11.17 11.46
CA VAL A 91 4.79 -11.61 11.43
C VAL A 91 5.32 -11.84 10.01
N ALA A 92 4.69 -12.71 9.21
CA ALA A 92 5.34 -13.27 8.02
C ALA A 92 5.41 -12.32 6.81
N GLY A 93 4.50 -11.35 6.72
CA GLY A 93 4.36 -10.45 5.58
C GLY A 93 3.75 -11.13 4.35
N THR A 94 3.94 -10.49 3.19
CA THR A 94 3.38 -10.92 1.91
C THR A 94 4.40 -10.81 0.77
N PHE A 95 4.07 -11.38 -0.39
CA PHE A 95 4.88 -11.38 -1.60
C PHE A 95 4.23 -10.58 -2.72
N MET A 96 5.03 -10.10 -3.68
CA MET A 96 4.52 -9.25 -4.77
C MET A 96 3.47 -9.94 -5.64
N ASN A 97 3.55 -11.26 -5.84
CA ASN A 97 2.54 -12.03 -6.56
C ASN A 97 1.17 -12.01 -5.84
N GLN A 98 1.16 -12.06 -4.51
CA GLN A 98 -0.05 -11.96 -3.70
C GLN A 98 -0.66 -10.55 -3.78
N VAL A 99 0.18 -9.51 -3.72
CA VAL A 99 -0.24 -8.11 -3.92
C VAL A 99 -0.86 -7.90 -5.30
N SER A 100 -0.18 -8.36 -6.35
CA SER A 100 -0.66 -8.28 -7.74
C SER A 100 -1.98 -9.03 -7.93
N GLN A 101 -2.12 -10.22 -7.33
CA GLN A 101 -3.39 -10.95 -7.35
C GLN A 101 -4.52 -10.21 -6.63
N ALA A 102 -4.26 -9.62 -5.46
CA ALA A 102 -5.27 -8.88 -4.69
C ALA A 102 -5.80 -7.67 -5.49
N LEU A 103 -4.92 -6.91 -6.15
CA LEU A 103 -5.31 -5.79 -7.00
C LEU A 103 -6.17 -6.25 -8.19
N ARG A 104 -5.83 -7.39 -8.82
CA ARG A 104 -6.64 -7.97 -9.90
C ARG A 104 -8.03 -8.40 -9.44
N ASN A 105 -8.15 -8.94 -8.22
CA ASN A 105 -9.45 -9.29 -7.65
C ASN A 105 -10.34 -8.05 -7.44
N GLU A 106 -9.76 -6.88 -7.21
CA GLU A 106 -10.45 -5.58 -7.11
C GLU A 106 -10.76 -4.95 -8.50
N GLY A 107 -10.50 -5.68 -9.59
CA GLY A 107 -10.79 -5.21 -10.96
C GLY A 107 -9.69 -4.34 -11.59
N LEU A 108 -8.52 -4.22 -10.98
CA LEU A 108 -7.39 -3.48 -11.54
C LEU A 108 -6.54 -4.36 -12.46
N LYS A 109 -5.93 -3.75 -13.48
CA LYS A 109 -4.90 -4.40 -14.31
C LYS A 109 -3.53 -4.19 -13.67
N THR A 110 -2.71 -5.25 -13.66
CA THR A 110 -1.38 -5.23 -13.04
C THR A 110 -0.30 -5.71 -14.00
N THR A 111 0.84 -5.02 -14.06
CA THR A 111 2.08 -5.50 -14.70
C THR A 111 3.21 -5.51 -13.69
N THR A 112 3.73 -6.69 -13.37
CA THR A 112 4.78 -6.87 -12.36
C THR A 112 6.12 -7.16 -13.02
N THR A 113 7.19 -6.50 -12.59
CA THR A 113 8.55 -6.81 -13.03
C THR A 113 9.06 -8.12 -12.42
N THR A 114 9.99 -8.77 -13.11
CA THR A 114 10.78 -9.85 -12.52
C THR A 114 11.53 -9.36 -11.29
N PHE A 115 11.76 -10.24 -10.32
CA PHE A 115 12.61 -9.95 -9.16
C PHE A 115 14.03 -9.60 -9.61
N SER A 116 14.45 -8.38 -9.33
CA SER A 116 15.79 -7.88 -9.63
C SER A 116 16.14 -6.78 -8.62
N PRO A 117 16.98 -7.07 -7.60
CA PRO A 117 17.50 -6.04 -6.70
C PRO A 117 18.26 -4.99 -7.52
N GLY A 118 17.83 -3.74 -7.45
CA GLY A 118 18.34 -2.70 -8.35
C GLY A 118 17.34 -2.26 -9.43
N SER A 119 16.08 -2.70 -9.36
CA SER A 119 15.03 -2.29 -10.28
C SER A 119 14.80 -0.78 -10.23
N THR A 120 14.34 -0.19 -11.33
CA THR A 120 14.00 1.24 -11.39
C THR A 120 12.57 1.43 -11.85
N VAL A 121 11.95 2.49 -11.34
CA VAL A 121 10.59 2.87 -11.70
C VAL A 121 10.57 3.46 -13.11
N ASN A 122 9.69 2.95 -13.96
CA ASN A 122 9.41 3.52 -15.25
C ASN A 122 8.39 4.65 -15.11
N LYS A 123 8.88 5.88 -15.20
CA LYS A 123 8.07 7.11 -15.12
C LYS A 123 6.93 7.16 -16.13
N SER A 124 7.09 6.61 -17.34
CA SER A 124 6.04 6.68 -18.37
C SER A 124 4.82 5.80 -18.04
N LYS A 125 4.93 4.93 -17.03
CA LYS A 125 3.82 4.12 -16.53
C LYS A 125 3.12 4.74 -15.32
N LEU A 126 3.61 5.89 -14.84
CA LEU A 126 3.04 6.60 -13.70
C LEU A 126 2.18 7.78 -14.15
N GLY A 127 1.11 8.01 -13.42
CA GLY A 127 0.13 9.05 -13.72
C GLY A 127 -0.81 9.25 -12.54
N THR A 128 -1.69 10.24 -12.62
CA THR A 128 -2.64 10.56 -11.54
C THR A 128 -3.56 9.39 -11.20
N THR A 129 -3.83 8.48 -12.15
CA THR A 129 -4.66 7.27 -11.99
C THR A 129 -3.90 5.95 -12.18
N THR A 130 -2.58 6.00 -12.40
CA THR A 130 -1.78 4.79 -12.70
C THR A 130 -0.58 4.70 -11.76
N PRO A 131 -0.80 4.36 -10.48
CA PRO A 131 0.30 4.18 -9.53
C PRO A 131 1.06 2.87 -9.75
N ALA A 132 2.13 2.68 -8.98
CA ALA A 132 2.80 1.39 -8.83
C ALA A 132 3.07 1.06 -7.37
N ILE A 133 2.99 -0.22 -7.01
CA ILE A 133 3.47 -0.74 -5.71
C ILE A 133 4.87 -1.29 -5.90
N ILE A 134 5.80 -0.94 -5.00
CA ILE A 134 7.19 -1.36 -5.04
C ILE A 134 7.47 -2.25 -3.85
N LEU A 135 8.09 -3.40 -4.10
CA LEU A 135 8.73 -4.21 -3.07
C LEU A 135 10.19 -3.76 -2.93
N LEU A 136 10.53 -3.34 -1.72
CA LEU A 136 11.88 -3.02 -1.28
C LEU A 136 12.48 -4.22 -0.54
N GLY A 137 13.80 -4.36 -0.61
CA GLY A 137 14.57 -5.24 0.25
C GLY A 137 15.75 -4.54 0.91
N TRP A 138 16.00 -4.88 2.17
CA TRP A 138 17.22 -4.51 2.88
C TRP A 138 18.20 -5.66 2.91
N TYR A 139 19.48 -5.36 2.75
CA TYR A 139 20.53 -6.35 2.58
C TYR A 139 21.67 -6.12 3.59
N SER A 140 22.19 -7.22 4.12
CA SER A 140 23.46 -7.24 4.87
C SER A 140 24.40 -8.19 4.11
N GLY A 141 25.39 -7.62 3.43
CA GLY A 141 26.14 -8.34 2.40
C GLY A 141 25.23 -8.75 1.24
N GLY A 142 25.27 -10.03 0.86
CA GLY A 142 24.38 -10.61 -0.15
C GLY A 142 23.03 -11.09 0.39
N THR A 143 22.81 -11.06 1.71
CA THR A 143 21.64 -11.68 2.34
C THR A 143 20.54 -10.65 2.59
N ARG A 144 19.33 -10.93 2.10
CA ARG A 144 18.13 -10.14 2.37
C ARG A 144 17.71 -10.29 3.83
N ARG A 145 17.54 -9.17 4.55
CA ARG A 145 17.22 -9.11 5.99
C ARG A 145 15.80 -8.64 6.29
N GLY A 146 15.15 -8.02 5.33
CA GLY A 146 13.78 -7.53 5.47
C GLY A 146 13.25 -7.04 4.14
N GLY A 147 11.95 -6.76 4.11
CA GLY A 147 11.31 -6.16 2.96
C GLY A 147 10.20 -5.21 3.38
N HIS A 148 9.80 -4.35 2.46
CA HIS A 148 8.78 -3.34 2.70
C HIS A 148 8.08 -2.97 1.41
N PHE A 149 6.81 -2.62 1.51
CA PHE A 149 6.03 -2.15 0.37
C PHE A 149 5.79 -0.65 0.49
N ILE A 150 6.01 0.05 -0.61
CA ILE A 150 5.70 1.48 -0.77
C ILE A 150 4.94 1.70 -2.09
N VAL A 151 4.36 2.89 -2.26
CA VAL A 151 3.67 3.26 -3.50
C VAL A 151 4.47 4.32 -4.24
N ALA A 152 4.74 4.13 -5.52
CA ALA A 152 5.09 5.20 -6.43
C ALA A 152 3.80 5.75 -7.05
N SER A 153 3.41 6.96 -6.64
CA SER A 153 2.13 7.56 -6.99
C SER A 153 2.15 8.16 -8.39
N LYS A 154 2.96 9.21 -8.60
CA LYS A 154 3.04 9.96 -9.85
C LYS A 154 4.45 10.52 -10.05
N VAL A 155 4.68 11.09 -11.23
CA VAL A 155 5.82 11.97 -11.47
C VAL A 155 5.40 13.40 -11.16
N SER A 156 6.14 14.12 -10.32
CA SER A 156 5.89 15.53 -10.07
C SER A 156 6.40 16.41 -11.21
N GLY A 157 6.00 17.68 -11.25
CA GLY A 157 6.44 18.66 -12.23
C GLY A 157 7.95 18.91 -12.22
N SER A 158 8.61 18.65 -11.09
CA SER A 158 10.08 18.65 -10.98
C SER A 158 10.75 17.43 -11.66
N GLY A 159 9.94 16.48 -12.13
CA GLY A 159 10.40 15.23 -12.74
C GLY A 159 10.76 14.16 -11.72
N ASN A 160 10.58 14.36 -10.42
CA ASN A 160 10.78 13.32 -9.41
C ASN A 160 9.58 12.37 -9.32
N VAL A 161 9.79 11.18 -8.77
CA VAL A 161 8.70 10.24 -8.43
C VAL A 161 8.24 10.52 -7.01
N VAL A 162 6.94 10.67 -6.83
CA VAL A 162 6.30 10.80 -5.52
C VAL A 162 6.10 9.40 -4.93
N TYR A 163 6.80 9.11 -3.84
CA TYR A 163 6.70 7.88 -3.07
C TYR A 163 5.88 8.10 -1.81
N LEU A 164 4.92 7.21 -1.57
CA LEU A 164 4.11 7.16 -0.35
C LEU A 164 4.55 5.94 0.45
N ASP A 165 5.07 6.20 1.63
CA ASP A 165 5.67 5.18 2.49
C ASP A 165 4.79 4.95 3.73
N PRO A 166 4.24 3.73 3.88
CA PRO A 166 3.46 3.40 5.05
C PRO A 166 4.25 3.52 6.35
N TRP A 167 5.58 3.36 6.33
CA TRP A 167 6.39 3.50 7.52
C TRP A 167 6.46 4.96 7.95
N GLY A 168 5.74 5.30 9.01
CA GLY A 168 5.63 6.66 9.51
C GLY A 168 4.70 7.56 8.68
N GLY A 169 4.05 7.02 7.64
CA GLY A 169 3.09 7.76 6.82
C GLY A 169 3.73 8.95 6.10
N VAL A 170 4.87 8.73 5.45
CA VAL A 170 5.68 9.81 4.89
C VAL A 170 5.59 9.88 3.37
N LEU A 171 5.58 11.09 2.85
CA LEU A 171 5.76 11.38 1.43
C LEU A 171 7.24 11.66 1.15
N ARG A 172 7.75 11.15 0.03
CA ARG A 172 9.09 11.48 -0.45
C ARG A 172 9.09 11.69 -1.95
N GLU A 173 9.77 12.72 -2.40
CA GLU A 173 10.08 12.90 -3.82
C GLU A 173 11.52 12.54 -4.08
N LEU A 174 11.73 11.48 -4.86
CA LEU A 174 13.06 10.94 -5.16
C LEU A 174 13.16 10.64 -6.66
N SER A 175 14.36 10.29 -7.13
CA SER A 175 14.54 9.74 -8.47
C SER A 175 13.84 8.38 -8.63
N VAL A 176 13.99 7.73 -9.78
CA VAL A 176 13.38 6.41 -10.09
C VAL A 176 13.92 5.23 -9.26
N GLY A 177 14.75 5.49 -8.25
CA GLY A 177 15.54 4.49 -7.54
C GLY A 177 16.95 4.35 -8.15
N PRO A 178 17.60 3.18 -8.02
CA PRO A 178 17.06 1.94 -7.46
C PRO A 178 17.07 1.87 -5.93
N ASN A 179 17.60 2.89 -5.27
CA ASN A 179 17.74 2.92 -3.81
C ASN A 179 16.63 3.76 -3.16
N TYR A 180 16.18 3.31 -2.00
CA TYR A 180 15.29 4.00 -1.10
C TYR A 180 16.02 4.31 0.21
N GLN A 181 16.16 5.59 0.55
CA GLN A 181 16.80 6.05 1.79
C GLN A 181 18.12 5.32 2.13
N SER A 182 19.07 5.38 1.19
CA SER A 182 20.44 4.83 1.25
C SER A 182 20.62 3.33 1.56
N THR A 183 19.57 2.60 1.94
CA THR A 183 19.67 1.24 2.48
C THR A 183 18.70 0.25 1.85
N GLY A 184 17.53 0.70 1.39
CA GLY A 184 16.55 -0.15 0.70
C GLY A 184 16.85 -0.23 -0.80
N ARG A 185 16.71 -1.40 -1.40
CA ARG A 185 16.81 -1.61 -2.85
C ARG A 185 15.45 -2.00 -3.42
N PHE A 186 15.10 -1.44 -4.56
CA PHE A 186 13.90 -1.85 -5.29
C PHE A 186 14.12 -3.24 -5.88
N GLU A 187 13.21 -4.17 -5.57
CA GLU A 187 13.30 -5.59 -5.99
C GLU A 187 12.28 -5.91 -7.07
N GLN A 188 11.05 -5.45 -6.89
CA GLN A 188 9.95 -5.64 -7.84
C GLN A 188 9.03 -4.43 -7.86
N ILE A 189 8.43 -4.19 -9.02
CA ILE A 189 7.50 -3.06 -9.23
C ILE A 189 6.26 -3.61 -9.90
N CYS A 190 5.10 -3.35 -9.31
CA CYS A 190 3.79 -3.69 -9.84
C CYS A 190 3.08 -2.42 -10.29
N TYR A 191 3.07 -2.17 -11.60
CA TYR A 191 2.33 -1.06 -12.20
C TYR A 191 0.85 -1.39 -12.28
N ILE A 192 0.01 -0.38 -12.02
CA ILE A 192 -1.44 -0.52 -11.86
C ILE A 192 -2.14 0.39 -12.87
N SER A 193 -3.19 -0.12 -13.50
CA SER A 193 -4.13 0.67 -14.30
C SER A 193 -5.56 0.14 -14.16
N THR A 194 -6.52 0.89 -14.67
CA THR A 194 -7.90 0.41 -14.91
C THR A 194 -8.02 -0.28 -16.27
#